data_AF-A0A9Q7FE26-F1
#
_entry.id   AF-A0A9Q7FE26-F1
#
_cell.length_a   1.000
_cell.length_b   1.000
_cell.length_c   1.000
_cell.angle_alpha   90.00
_cell.angle_beta   90.00
_cell.angle_gamma   90.00
#
_symmetry.space_group_name_H-M   'P 1'
#
loop_
_entity.id
_entity.type
_entity.pdbx_description
1 polymer ?
#
loop_
_entity_poly.entity_id
_entity_poly.type
_entity_poly.pdbx_seq_one_letter_code
_entity_poly.pdbx_strand_id
1 'polypeptide(L)'
;MEPSQQILNDDSGASRREANSTVTNMDMPSELLAKVATYIPNQDPVETARNLGSLERTGRPGREAVTSDPVGKYHARMKRICTSARTVFDTVIPGNQLPEEATNRPSPTARTKAVGPILKFQTEGGKAKFVNHILSLPESAQCDAILSVIKHLDDLGEANKTSLMERSIEILRLDPPLTWNMGQKCPAADVLVEGEKYLNGDQRARIKQERNSRPGLSPLFRRAYADFEVQKDMDANPIRYREATEPEVRPIDTVIETIERYSASIARRGPNDAGLLTGSGSFAKNINDAYARTRTELDASSRDRNPSGLSR
;
A
#
# COMPACT_ATOMS: atom_id res chain seq x y z
N MET A 1 52.88 40.16 -38.37
CA MET A 1 54.02 39.22 -38.49
C MET A 1 53.65 37.97 -37.71
N GLU A 2 53.17 36.93 -38.41
CA GLU A 2 53.49 35.55 -38.00
C GLU A 2 55.00 35.31 -38.22
N PRO A 3 55.59 34.23 -37.67
CA PRO A 3 55.51 32.93 -38.35
C PRO A 3 55.30 31.71 -37.43
N SER A 4 54.37 30.85 -37.86
CA SER A 4 54.47 29.41 -38.11
C SER A 4 55.65 28.60 -37.53
N GLN A 5 55.34 27.44 -36.92
CA GLN A 5 55.86 26.12 -37.35
C GLN A 5 54.86 24.99 -37.01
N GLN A 6 54.35 24.31 -38.04
CA GLN A 6 53.76 22.97 -38.01
C GLN A 6 54.87 21.93 -37.89
N ILE A 7 54.66 20.85 -37.10
CA ILE A 7 55.02 19.47 -37.50
C ILE A 7 53.96 18.51 -36.93
N LEU A 8 53.40 17.69 -37.81
CA LEU A 8 52.52 16.55 -37.60
C LEU A 8 53.28 15.36 -36.98
N ASN A 9 52.61 14.54 -36.16
CA ASN A 9 52.46 13.12 -36.49
C ASN A 9 51.41 12.43 -35.60
N ASP A 10 50.58 11.64 -36.30
CA ASP A 10 49.70 10.58 -35.84
C ASP A 10 50.36 9.63 -34.82
N ASP A 11 49.60 9.22 -33.79
CA ASP A 11 49.39 7.78 -33.59
C ASP A 11 48.11 7.49 -32.78
N SER A 12 47.12 6.97 -33.51
CA SER A 12 46.31 5.78 -33.19
C SER A 12 46.13 5.41 -31.71
N GLY A 13 44.92 5.64 -31.20
CA GLY A 13 44.51 5.11 -29.89
C GLY A 13 43.05 5.33 -29.54
N ALA A 14 42.15 5.31 -30.52
CA ALA A 14 40.71 5.37 -30.29
C ALA A 14 40.22 4.05 -29.66
N SER A 15 40.41 3.92 -28.33
CA SER A 15 39.76 2.89 -27.53
C SER A 15 38.28 3.26 -27.39
N ARG A 16 37.52 2.83 -28.41
CA ARG A 16 36.23 2.14 -28.28
C ARG A 16 35.49 2.48 -26.99
N ARG A 17 34.82 3.63 -26.98
CA ARG A 17 33.65 3.82 -26.11
C ARG A 17 32.68 2.71 -26.48
N GLU A 18 32.50 1.78 -25.55
CA GLU A 18 31.36 0.88 -25.53
C GLU A 18 30.10 1.73 -25.55
N ALA A 19 29.61 1.96 -26.77
CA ALA A 19 28.22 2.30 -26.99
C ALA A 19 27.42 1.12 -26.46
N ASN A 20 27.05 1.20 -25.18
CA ASN A 20 25.90 0.49 -24.66
C ASN A 20 24.74 0.86 -25.57
N SER A 21 24.52 -0.03 -26.53
CA SER A 21 23.44 0.02 -27.47
C SER A 21 22.18 -0.21 -26.64
N THR A 22 21.61 0.88 -26.13
CA THR A 22 20.18 0.94 -25.89
C THR A 22 19.55 0.71 -27.26
N VAL A 23 19.28 -0.56 -27.56
CA VAL A 23 18.41 -0.95 -28.66
C VAL A 23 17.11 -0.20 -28.41
N THR A 24 16.95 0.87 -29.18
CA THR A 24 15.76 1.68 -29.24
C THR A 24 14.63 0.75 -29.64
N ASN A 25 13.72 0.44 -28.71
CA ASN A 25 12.42 -0.19 -28.96
C ASN A 25 11.52 0.76 -29.80
N MET A 26 12.02 1.27 -30.93
CA MET A 26 11.33 2.24 -31.79
C MET A 26 10.53 1.59 -32.93
N ASP A 27 10.74 0.31 -33.22
CA ASP A 27 10.10 -0.38 -34.37
C ASP A 27 9.03 -1.41 -33.99
N MET A 28 8.46 -1.32 -32.78
CA MET A 28 7.33 -2.20 -32.44
C MET A 28 6.01 -1.57 -32.91
N PRO A 29 5.22 -2.24 -33.77
CA PRO A 29 3.91 -1.77 -34.20
C PRO A 29 3.02 -1.39 -33.01
N SER A 30 2.27 -0.31 -33.13
CA SER A 30 1.38 0.20 -32.08
C SER A 30 0.39 -0.86 -31.59
N GLU A 31 -0.05 -1.76 -32.46
CA GLU A 31 -0.93 -2.89 -32.14
C GLU A 31 -0.27 -3.91 -31.21
N LEU A 32 1.01 -4.24 -31.43
CA LEU A 32 1.77 -5.13 -30.55
C LEU A 32 2.05 -4.48 -29.20
N LEU A 33 2.36 -3.18 -29.19
CA LEU A 33 2.51 -2.42 -27.95
C LEU A 33 1.20 -2.31 -27.17
N ALA A 34 0.07 -2.13 -27.84
CA ALA A 34 -1.25 -2.14 -27.21
C ALA A 34 -1.55 -3.52 -26.59
N LYS A 35 -1.19 -4.61 -27.28
CA LYS A 35 -1.29 -5.96 -26.72
C LYS A 35 -0.37 -6.12 -25.50
N VAL A 36 0.88 -5.70 -25.57
CA VAL A 36 1.80 -5.71 -24.41
C VAL A 36 1.21 -4.92 -23.24
N ALA A 37 0.62 -3.75 -23.50
CA ALA A 37 0.00 -2.90 -22.49
C ALA A 37 -1.12 -3.61 -21.71
N THR A 38 -1.85 -4.56 -22.32
CA THR A 38 -2.87 -5.35 -21.63
C THR A 38 -2.31 -6.34 -20.60
N TYR A 39 -1.03 -6.72 -20.71
CA TYR A 39 -0.36 -7.64 -19.78
C TYR A 39 0.48 -6.94 -18.71
N ILE A 40 0.63 -5.62 -18.79
CA ILE A 40 1.37 -4.83 -17.79
C ILE A 40 0.67 -4.81 -16.41
N PRO A 41 -0.67 -4.69 -16.33
CA PRO A 41 -1.35 -4.63 -15.03
C PRO A 41 -1.16 -5.89 -14.18
N ASN A 42 -0.66 -5.69 -12.95
CA ASN A 42 -0.40 -6.73 -11.96
C ASN A 42 -1.14 -6.40 -10.63
N GLN A 43 -0.98 -7.21 -9.59
CA GLN A 43 -1.70 -7.02 -8.31
C GLN A 43 -1.27 -5.75 -7.55
N ASP A 44 -0.08 -5.20 -7.84
CA ASP A 44 0.39 -3.96 -7.26
C ASP A 44 -0.07 -2.75 -8.11
N PRO A 45 -0.99 -1.90 -7.59
CA PRO A 45 -1.50 -0.76 -8.34
C PRO A 45 -0.43 0.30 -8.64
N VAL A 46 0.60 0.42 -7.80
CA VAL A 46 1.66 1.41 -7.95
C VAL A 46 2.69 0.94 -8.97
N GLU A 47 3.08 -0.34 -8.90
CA GLU A 47 3.96 -0.95 -9.90
C GLU A 47 3.30 -0.92 -11.28
N THR A 48 2.03 -1.29 -11.34
CA THR A 48 1.23 -1.20 -12.57
C THR A 48 1.24 0.22 -13.15
N ALA A 49 0.94 1.24 -12.34
CA ALA A 49 0.93 2.63 -12.80
C ALA A 49 2.32 3.09 -13.29
N ARG A 50 3.39 2.67 -12.61
CA ARG A 50 4.78 2.94 -13.00
C ARG A 50 5.14 2.28 -14.33
N ASN A 51 4.75 1.03 -14.52
CA ASN A 51 5.06 0.26 -15.73
C ASN A 51 4.30 0.81 -16.94
N LEU A 52 2.99 1.07 -16.80
CA LEU A 52 2.20 1.75 -17.83
C LEU A 52 2.74 3.15 -18.15
N GLY A 53 3.09 3.92 -17.12
CA GLY A 53 3.72 5.23 -17.32
C GLY A 53 5.12 5.17 -17.97
N SER A 54 5.81 4.03 -17.86
CA SER A 54 7.10 3.82 -18.52
C SER A 54 6.92 3.46 -19.99
N LEU A 55 5.89 2.67 -20.32
CA LEU A 55 5.46 2.44 -21.69
C LEU A 55 5.00 3.73 -22.37
N GLU A 56 4.25 4.59 -21.66
CA GLU A 56 3.82 5.91 -22.15
C GLU A 56 5.02 6.82 -22.53
N ARG A 57 6.18 6.60 -21.90
CA ARG A 57 7.41 7.38 -22.12
C ARG A 57 8.30 6.86 -23.27
N THR A 58 8.02 5.70 -23.86
CA THR A 58 8.87 5.13 -24.94
C THR A 58 8.68 5.81 -26.31
N GLY A 59 7.68 6.70 -26.44
CA GLY A 59 7.45 7.48 -27.65
C GLY A 59 5.97 7.54 -28.02
N ARG A 60 5.68 8.03 -29.24
CA ARG A 60 4.30 8.11 -29.75
C ARG A 60 3.58 6.75 -29.75
N PRO A 61 4.19 5.64 -30.22
CA PRO A 61 3.53 4.33 -30.21
C PRO A 61 3.19 3.84 -28.80
N GLY A 62 4.08 4.10 -27.82
CA GLY A 62 3.85 3.77 -26.42
C GLY A 62 2.70 4.57 -25.79
N ARG A 63 2.59 5.86 -26.12
CA ARG A 63 1.43 6.68 -25.71
C ARG A 63 0.14 6.14 -26.28
N GLU A 64 0.10 5.92 -27.60
CA GLU A 64 -1.09 5.39 -28.28
C GLU A 64 -1.55 4.06 -27.65
N ALA A 65 -0.60 3.15 -27.39
CA ALA A 65 -0.86 1.87 -26.72
C ALA A 65 -1.48 2.04 -25.32
N VAL A 66 -0.92 2.92 -24.49
CA VAL A 66 -1.41 3.16 -23.12
C VAL A 66 -2.75 3.90 -23.12
N THR A 67 -3.03 4.75 -24.10
CA THR A 67 -4.30 5.48 -24.21
C THR A 67 -5.42 4.68 -24.89
N SER A 68 -5.07 3.58 -25.56
CA SER A 68 -6.04 2.74 -26.27
C SER A 68 -6.93 1.96 -25.32
N ASP A 69 -8.22 1.83 -25.64
CA ASP A 69 -9.15 1.03 -24.83
C ASP A 69 -8.83 -0.47 -24.94
N PRO A 70 -8.92 -1.24 -23.84
CA PRO A 70 -9.41 -0.87 -22.49
C PRO A 70 -8.34 -0.29 -21.55
N VAL A 71 -7.07 -0.31 -21.94
CA VAL A 71 -5.93 0.05 -21.07
C VAL A 71 -5.94 1.53 -20.70
N GLY A 72 -6.35 2.41 -21.62
CA GLY A 72 -6.47 3.85 -21.40
C GLY A 72 -7.43 4.20 -20.28
N LYS A 73 -8.63 3.61 -20.30
CA LYS A 73 -9.62 3.74 -19.22
C LYS A 73 -9.08 3.26 -17.88
N TYR A 74 -8.47 2.07 -17.85
CA TYR A 74 -7.86 1.53 -16.64
C TYR A 74 -6.78 2.47 -16.09
N HIS A 75 -5.83 2.90 -16.92
CA HIS A 75 -4.72 3.78 -16.54
C HIS A 75 -5.21 5.13 -16.01
N ALA A 76 -6.20 5.74 -16.68
CA ALA A 76 -6.78 7.02 -16.27
C ALA A 76 -7.46 6.91 -14.89
N ARG A 77 -8.28 5.87 -14.67
CA ARG A 77 -8.94 5.62 -13.38
C ARG A 77 -7.93 5.32 -12.28
N MET A 78 -6.91 4.50 -12.56
CA MET A 78 -5.85 4.19 -11.60
C MET A 78 -5.05 5.44 -11.20
N LYS A 79 -4.71 6.33 -12.14
CA LYS A 79 -4.05 7.60 -11.82
C LYS A 79 -4.89 8.42 -10.82
N ARG A 80 -6.20 8.52 -11.04
CA ARG A 80 -7.13 9.26 -10.15
C ARG A 80 -7.24 8.63 -8.76
N ILE A 81 -7.38 7.30 -8.70
CA ILE A 81 -7.44 6.53 -7.46
C ILE A 81 -6.15 6.69 -6.65
N CYS A 82 -4.98 6.42 -7.26
CA CYS A 82 -3.69 6.52 -6.59
C CYS A 82 -3.39 7.96 -6.12
N THR A 83 -3.74 8.96 -6.93
CA THR A 83 -3.59 10.37 -6.54
C THR A 83 -4.42 10.68 -5.30
N SER A 84 -5.68 10.28 -5.27
CA SER A 84 -6.57 10.51 -4.13
C SER A 84 -6.11 9.78 -2.87
N ALA A 85 -5.68 8.51 -3.00
CA ALA A 85 -5.11 7.75 -1.89
C ALA A 85 -3.89 8.46 -1.31
N ARG A 86 -2.96 8.88 -2.17
CA ARG A 86 -1.76 9.60 -1.77
C ARG A 86 -2.08 10.92 -1.08
N THR A 87 -3.00 11.72 -1.61
CA THR A 87 -3.45 12.97 -0.97
C THR A 87 -3.96 12.72 0.45
N VAL A 88 -4.78 11.67 0.65
CA VAL A 88 -5.27 11.32 1.98
C VAL A 88 -4.14 10.85 2.89
N PHE A 89 -3.26 9.97 2.40
CA PHE A 89 -2.12 9.48 3.16
C PHE A 89 -1.21 10.62 3.63
N ASP A 90 -0.77 11.47 2.70
CA ASP A 90 0.14 12.61 2.97
C ASP A 90 -0.51 13.64 3.91
N THR A 91 -1.84 13.77 3.88
CA THR A 91 -2.57 14.67 4.79
C THR A 91 -2.75 14.06 6.19
N VAL A 92 -3.10 12.77 6.29
CA VAL A 92 -3.37 12.11 7.57
C VAL A 92 -2.08 11.81 8.34
N ILE A 93 -0.99 11.59 7.61
CA ILE A 93 0.34 11.28 8.13
C ILE A 93 1.32 12.40 7.72
N PRO A 94 1.17 13.62 8.29
CA PRO A 94 1.93 14.77 7.84
C PRO A 94 3.42 14.67 8.24
N GLY A 95 4.31 15.08 7.34
CA GLY A 95 5.72 15.34 7.68
C GLY A 95 6.55 14.08 7.99
N ASN A 96 7.44 14.18 8.98
CA ASN A 96 8.46 13.18 9.31
C ASN A 96 8.13 12.34 10.55
N GLN A 97 7.01 12.58 11.23
CA GLN A 97 6.59 11.82 12.41
C GLN A 97 5.06 11.81 12.50
N LEU A 98 4.50 10.75 13.08
CA LEU A 98 3.11 10.78 13.55
C LEU A 98 3.02 11.77 14.72
N PRO A 99 2.12 12.76 14.70
CA PRO A 99 2.02 13.71 15.81
C PRO A 99 1.61 12.97 17.08
N GLU A 100 2.28 13.29 18.19
CA GLU A 100 1.97 12.76 19.51
C GLU A 100 0.53 13.11 19.93
N GLU A 101 -0.02 12.29 20.82
CA GLU A 101 -1.37 12.47 21.33
C GLU A 101 -1.52 13.84 22.00
N ALA A 102 -2.48 14.62 21.51
CA ALA A 102 -2.78 15.94 22.04
C ALA A 102 -4.29 16.13 22.11
N THR A 103 -4.75 16.86 23.13
CA THR A 103 -6.17 17.21 23.29
C THR A 103 -6.69 17.85 22.00
N ASN A 104 -7.79 17.31 21.45
CA ASN A 104 -8.39 17.70 20.17
C ASN A 104 -7.63 17.31 18.90
N ARG A 105 -6.73 16.32 18.95
CA ARG A 105 -6.11 15.74 17.74
C ARG A 105 -6.40 14.25 17.63
N PRO A 106 -6.58 13.73 16.40
CA PRO A 106 -6.53 12.30 16.11
C PRO A 106 -5.32 11.61 16.74
N SER A 107 -5.55 10.54 17.52
CA SER A 107 -4.48 9.71 18.07
C SER A 107 -3.69 9.01 16.95
N PRO A 108 -2.42 8.61 17.19
CA PRO A 108 -1.64 7.84 16.23
C PRO A 108 -2.37 6.58 15.74
N THR A 109 -3.03 5.86 16.66
CA THR A 109 -3.86 4.67 16.36
C THR A 109 -5.02 4.99 15.42
N ALA A 110 -5.70 6.11 15.63
CA ALA A 110 -6.81 6.50 14.77
C ALA A 110 -6.32 6.89 13.36
N ARG A 111 -5.17 7.56 13.26
CA ARG A 111 -4.54 7.92 11.97
C ARG A 111 -4.09 6.68 11.20
N THR A 112 -3.39 5.77 11.87
CA THR A 112 -2.89 4.52 11.28
C THR A 112 -4.05 3.64 10.81
N LYS A 113 -5.12 3.51 11.61
CA LYS A 113 -6.38 2.87 11.20
C LYS A 113 -7.00 3.48 9.95
N ALA A 114 -6.99 4.81 9.82
CA ALA A 114 -7.58 5.51 8.68
C ALA A 114 -6.80 5.29 7.37
N VAL A 115 -5.47 5.10 7.44
CA VAL A 115 -4.62 4.93 6.25
C VAL A 115 -4.30 3.47 5.92
N GLY A 116 -4.44 2.53 6.87
CA GLY A 116 -4.21 1.10 6.65
C GLY A 116 -4.82 0.58 5.34
N PRO A 117 -6.13 0.80 5.07
CA PRO A 117 -6.79 0.31 3.87
C PRO A 117 -6.31 0.89 2.53
N ILE A 118 -5.47 1.93 2.55
CA ILE A 118 -4.94 2.60 1.36
C ILE A 118 -3.42 2.44 1.19
N LEU A 119 -2.78 1.61 2.02
CA LEU A 119 -1.33 1.38 1.97
C LEU A 119 -0.87 0.78 0.65
N LYS A 120 -1.66 -0.09 0.01
CA LYS A 120 -1.33 -0.66 -1.31
C LYS A 120 -1.19 0.37 -2.43
N PHE A 121 -1.78 1.55 -2.27
CA PHE A 121 -1.66 2.64 -3.26
C PHE A 121 -0.43 3.53 -3.01
N GLN A 122 0.37 3.24 -1.98
CA GLN A 122 1.59 3.97 -1.66
C GLN A 122 2.81 3.35 -2.31
N THR A 123 3.81 4.17 -2.60
CA THR A 123 5.12 3.68 -3.06
C THR A 123 5.83 2.93 -1.94
N GLU A 124 6.80 2.09 -2.29
CA GLU A 124 7.66 1.41 -1.30
C GLU A 124 8.31 2.39 -0.31
N GLY A 125 8.77 3.55 -0.81
CA GLY A 125 9.29 4.62 0.06
C GLY A 125 8.23 5.20 1.00
N GLY A 126 6.98 5.34 0.55
CA GLY A 126 5.86 5.76 1.39
C GLY A 126 5.50 4.75 2.47
N LYS A 127 5.48 3.45 2.12
CA LYS A 127 5.24 2.33 3.04
C LYS A 127 6.35 2.21 4.10
N ALA A 128 7.61 2.32 3.69
CA ALA A 128 8.74 2.31 4.63
C ALA A 128 8.69 3.53 5.58
N LYS A 129 8.35 4.71 5.06
CA LYS A 129 8.17 5.92 5.87
C LYS A 129 7.02 5.75 6.87
N PHE A 130 5.90 5.16 6.45
CA PHE A 130 4.78 4.84 7.34
C PHE A 130 5.20 3.94 8.51
N VAL A 131 5.93 2.86 8.21
CA VAL A 131 6.46 1.92 9.21
C VAL A 131 7.41 2.64 10.17
N ASN A 132 8.34 3.45 9.66
CA ASN A 132 9.24 4.25 10.51
C ASN A 132 8.47 5.21 11.42
N HIS A 133 7.34 5.77 10.96
CA HIS A 133 6.50 6.60 11.81
C HIS A 133 5.86 5.83 12.95
N ILE A 134 5.37 4.61 12.69
CA ILE A 134 4.87 3.72 13.74
C ILE A 134 6.00 3.40 14.73
N LEU A 135 7.18 3.01 14.24
CA LEU A 135 8.32 2.62 15.07
C LEU A 135 8.97 3.77 15.85
N SER A 136 8.67 5.02 15.48
CA SER A 136 9.14 6.21 16.21
C SER A 136 8.13 6.73 17.25
N LEU A 137 6.95 6.12 17.36
CA LEU A 137 6.02 6.41 18.46
C LEU A 137 6.59 5.96 19.82
N PRO A 138 6.09 6.51 20.94
CA PRO A 138 6.36 5.95 22.27
C PRO A 138 5.97 4.47 22.33
N GLU A 139 6.73 3.64 23.06
CA GLU A 139 6.55 2.18 23.10
C GLU A 139 5.11 1.77 23.47
N SER A 140 4.48 2.54 24.36
CA SER A 140 3.09 2.36 24.78
C SER A 140 2.08 2.49 23.63
N ALA A 141 2.39 3.24 22.57
CA ALA A 141 1.50 3.50 21.44
C ALA A 141 1.84 2.65 20.20
N GLN A 142 3.03 2.06 20.14
CA GLN A 142 3.50 1.34 18.95
C GLN A 142 2.63 0.12 18.63
N CYS A 143 2.41 -0.76 19.61
CA CYS A 143 1.63 -1.98 19.37
C CYS A 143 0.18 -1.69 18.99
N ASP A 144 -0.43 -0.65 19.54
CA ASP A 144 -1.76 -0.19 19.15
C ASP A 144 -1.82 0.28 17.70
N ALA A 145 -0.83 1.09 17.30
CA ALA A 145 -0.68 1.54 15.93
C ALA A 145 -0.46 0.35 14.97
N ILE A 146 0.35 -0.63 15.35
CA ILE A 146 0.57 -1.87 14.58
C ILE A 146 -0.73 -2.67 14.47
N LEU A 147 -1.44 -2.87 15.58
CA LEU A 147 -2.70 -3.61 15.63
C LEU A 147 -3.76 -2.98 14.72
N SER A 148 -3.81 -1.65 14.68
CA SER A 148 -4.76 -0.90 13.85
C SER A 148 -4.59 -1.14 12.34
N VAL A 149 -3.40 -1.58 11.90
CA VAL A 149 -3.08 -1.89 10.50
C VAL A 149 -2.76 -3.36 10.28
N ILE A 150 -3.00 -4.23 11.27
CA ILE A 150 -2.62 -5.65 11.20
C ILE A 150 -3.22 -6.35 9.97
N LYS A 151 -4.47 -6.00 9.62
CA LYS A 151 -5.21 -6.54 8.46
C LYS A 151 -4.66 -6.08 7.12
N HIS A 152 -3.77 -5.09 7.11
CA HIS A 152 -3.19 -4.45 5.93
C HIS A 152 -1.67 -4.67 5.82
N LEU A 153 -1.10 -5.55 6.65
CA LEU A 153 0.34 -5.80 6.65
C LEU A 153 0.85 -6.33 5.30
N ASP A 154 0.05 -7.12 4.58
CA ASP A 154 0.43 -7.61 3.25
C ASP A 154 0.70 -6.48 2.24
N ASP A 155 0.12 -5.30 2.45
CA ASP A 155 0.33 -4.15 1.58
C ASP A 155 1.70 -3.47 1.83
N LEU A 156 2.41 -3.79 2.91
CA LEU A 156 3.66 -3.13 3.32
C LEU A 156 4.95 -3.76 2.76
N GLY A 157 4.87 -4.98 2.22
CA GLY A 157 6.05 -5.77 1.81
C GLY A 157 6.77 -6.45 2.99
N GLU A 158 7.53 -7.51 2.70
CA GLU A 158 8.09 -8.42 3.71
C GLU A 158 9.02 -7.77 4.73
N ALA A 159 9.90 -6.87 4.29
CA ALA A 159 10.84 -6.21 5.19
C ALA A 159 10.11 -5.36 6.24
N ASN A 160 9.13 -4.56 5.81
CA ASN A 160 8.33 -3.71 6.69
C ASN A 160 7.44 -4.54 7.64
N LYS A 161 6.79 -5.60 7.12
CA LYS A 161 6.04 -6.56 7.95
C LYS A 161 6.91 -7.14 9.06
N THR A 162 8.09 -7.63 8.69
CA THR A 162 9.05 -8.24 9.62
C THR A 162 9.46 -7.25 10.70
N SER A 163 9.76 -6.00 10.35
CA SER A 163 10.13 -4.95 11.32
C SER A 163 9.02 -4.67 12.35
N LEU A 164 7.76 -4.60 11.92
CA LEU A 164 6.63 -4.36 12.84
C LEU A 164 6.40 -5.57 13.78
N MET A 165 6.51 -6.80 13.26
CA MET A 165 6.41 -8.00 14.08
C MET A 165 7.57 -8.11 15.07
N GLU A 166 8.79 -7.82 14.63
CA GLU A 166 9.98 -7.82 15.49
C GLU A 166 9.81 -6.85 16.65
N ARG A 167 9.35 -5.63 16.36
CA ARG A 167 9.13 -4.63 17.38
C ARG A 167 8.08 -5.05 18.42
N SER A 168 7.05 -5.76 17.99
CA SER A 168 6.02 -6.30 18.90
C SER A 168 6.60 -7.37 19.84
N ILE A 169 7.54 -8.19 19.35
CA ILE A 169 8.25 -9.18 20.16
C ILE A 169 9.18 -8.49 21.17
N GLU A 170 9.88 -7.43 20.77
CA GLU A 170 10.70 -6.62 21.66
C GLU A 170 9.86 -6.01 22.80
N ILE A 171 8.70 -5.43 22.48
CA ILE A 171 7.80 -4.85 23.49
C ILE A 171 7.25 -5.92 24.44
N LEU A 172 6.91 -7.11 23.92
CA LEU A 172 6.48 -8.24 24.76
C LEU A 172 7.56 -8.64 25.79
N ARG A 173 8.84 -8.49 25.44
CA ARG A 173 9.99 -8.88 26.27
C ARG A 173 10.29 -7.91 27.41
N LEU A 174 9.67 -6.73 27.44
CA LEU A 174 9.80 -5.80 28.57
C LEU A 174 9.36 -6.47 29.88
N ASP A 175 10.03 -6.13 30.97
CA ASP A 175 9.76 -6.67 32.32
C ASP A 175 9.60 -5.55 33.36
N PRO A 176 8.38 -5.28 33.86
CA PRO A 176 7.12 -5.94 33.50
C PRO A 176 6.67 -5.62 32.05
N PRO A 177 5.86 -6.49 31.41
CA PRO A 177 5.34 -6.21 30.08
C PRO A 177 4.44 -4.97 30.09
N LEU A 178 4.44 -4.23 28.98
CA LEU A 178 3.51 -3.10 28.82
C LEU A 178 2.08 -3.63 28.78
N THR A 179 1.31 -3.25 29.79
CA THR A 179 -0.06 -3.73 29.99
C THR A 179 -1.01 -2.60 30.34
N TRP A 180 -2.27 -2.76 29.93
CA TRP A 180 -3.38 -1.87 30.24
C TRP A 180 -4.50 -2.61 30.96
N ASN A 181 -5.53 -1.87 31.38
CA ASN A 181 -6.67 -2.40 32.11
C ASN A 181 -6.24 -3.21 33.35
N MET A 182 -5.42 -2.58 34.20
CA MET A 182 -4.90 -3.18 35.44
C MET A 182 -4.14 -4.51 35.19
N GLY A 183 -3.27 -4.54 34.17
CA GLY A 183 -2.45 -5.72 33.88
C GLY A 183 -3.16 -6.81 33.07
N GLN A 184 -4.39 -6.58 32.63
CA GLN A 184 -5.19 -7.62 31.98
C GLN A 184 -5.06 -7.65 30.46
N LYS A 185 -4.52 -6.60 29.82
CA LYS A 185 -4.31 -6.54 28.36
C LYS A 185 -2.87 -6.22 28.05
N CYS A 186 -2.32 -6.84 27.01
CA CYS A 186 -0.99 -6.54 26.50
C CYS A 186 -1.09 -6.35 24.99
N PRO A 187 -1.02 -5.12 24.47
CA PRO A 187 -1.13 -4.85 23.04
C PRO A 187 -0.14 -5.64 22.18
N ALA A 188 1.05 -5.93 22.70
CA ALA A 188 2.01 -6.80 22.02
C ALA A 188 1.50 -8.24 21.86
N ALA A 189 0.84 -8.81 22.88
CA ALA A 189 0.24 -10.12 22.76
C ALA A 189 -0.90 -10.13 21.74
N ASP A 190 -1.73 -9.08 21.72
CA ASP A 190 -2.83 -8.92 20.74
C ASP A 190 -2.27 -8.89 19.30
N VAL A 191 -1.24 -8.08 19.04
CA VAL A 191 -0.56 -8.03 17.73
C VAL A 191 -0.01 -9.39 17.32
N LEU A 192 0.63 -10.13 18.22
CA LEU A 192 1.27 -11.40 17.88
C LEU A 192 0.27 -12.54 17.67
N VAL A 193 -0.92 -12.45 18.26
CA VAL A 193 -2.03 -13.36 17.99
C VAL A 193 -2.69 -13.02 16.66
N GLU A 194 -3.13 -11.77 16.47
CA GLU A 194 -3.80 -11.38 15.22
C GLU A 194 -2.86 -11.46 13.99
N GLY A 195 -1.58 -11.15 14.22
CA GLY A 195 -0.52 -11.20 13.23
C GLY A 195 0.14 -12.55 13.07
N GLU A 196 -0.39 -13.63 13.65
CA GLU A 196 0.29 -14.93 13.68
C GLU A 196 0.68 -15.41 12.27
N LYS A 197 -0.13 -15.17 11.24
CA LYS A 197 0.18 -15.54 9.85
C LYS A 197 1.39 -14.80 9.26
N TYR A 198 1.78 -13.66 9.83
CA TYR A 198 2.90 -12.83 9.38
C TYR A 198 4.23 -13.16 10.06
N LEU A 199 4.21 -14.02 11.09
CA LEU A 199 5.41 -14.43 11.79
C LEU A 199 6.21 -15.45 10.99
N ASN A 200 7.51 -15.19 10.84
CA ASN A 200 8.45 -16.18 10.32
C ASN A 200 8.76 -17.28 11.36
N GLY A 201 9.45 -18.34 10.95
CA GLY A 201 9.73 -19.50 11.81
C GLY A 201 10.48 -19.14 13.10
N ASP A 202 11.49 -18.28 12.99
CA ASP A 202 12.30 -17.84 14.12
C ASP A 202 11.48 -17.00 15.10
N GLN A 203 10.66 -16.08 14.60
CA GLN A 203 9.77 -15.27 15.42
C GLN A 203 8.78 -16.13 16.21
N ARG A 204 8.17 -17.14 15.58
CA ARG A 204 7.27 -18.10 16.28
C ARG A 204 8.01 -18.87 17.37
N ALA A 205 9.22 -19.35 17.09
CA ALA A 205 10.02 -20.08 18.05
C ALA A 205 10.36 -19.21 19.28
N ARG A 206 10.76 -17.95 19.06
CA ARG A 206 11.05 -17.00 20.14
C ARG A 206 9.82 -16.69 20.99
N ILE A 207 8.66 -16.44 20.38
CA ILE A 207 7.41 -16.19 21.13
C ILE A 207 7.04 -17.41 21.99
N LYS A 208 7.19 -18.63 21.44
CA LYS A 208 6.97 -19.87 22.20
C LYS A 208 7.92 -19.99 23.39
N GLN A 209 9.20 -19.66 23.19
CA GLN A 209 10.19 -19.63 24.26
C GLN A 209 9.82 -18.61 25.34
N GLU A 210 9.47 -17.37 24.98
CA GLU A 210 9.07 -16.33 25.93
C GLU A 210 7.88 -16.78 26.80
N ARG A 211 6.86 -17.37 26.17
CA ARG A 211 5.67 -17.88 26.88
C ARG A 211 5.99 -18.99 27.87
N ASN A 212 6.95 -19.86 27.53
CA ASN A 212 7.38 -20.94 28.42
C ASN A 212 8.23 -20.43 29.58
N SER A 213 9.12 -19.47 29.33
CA SER A 213 10.03 -18.91 30.33
C SER A 213 9.34 -17.93 31.29
N ARG A 214 8.24 -17.29 30.87
CA ARG A 214 7.51 -16.28 31.67
C ARG A 214 6.05 -16.68 31.83
N PRO A 215 5.69 -17.48 32.86
CA PRO A 215 4.33 -17.96 33.08
C PRO A 215 3.27 -16.84 33.13
N GLY A 216 3.66 -15.64 33.60
CA GLY A 216 2.81 -14.44 33.64
C GLY A 216 2.32 -13.94 32.27
N LEU A 217 2.93 -14.36 31.16
CA LEU A 217 2.45 -14.06 29.80
C LEU A 217 1.27 -14.95 29.37
N SER A 218 1.09 -16.12 29.99
CA SER A 218 0.06 -17.07 29.57
C SER A 218 -1.37 -16.53 29.67
N PRO A 219 -1.78 -15.83 30.76
CA PRO A 219 -3.10 -15.20 30.83
C PRO A 219 -3.30 -14.11 29.76
N LEU A 220 -2.25 -13.35 29.43
CA LEU A 220 -2.30 -12.29 28.42
C LEU A 220 -2.57 -12.88 27.02
N PHE A 221 -1.83 -13.92 26.63
CA PHE A 221 -2.06 -14.61 25.36
C PHE A 221 -3.43 -15.28 25.30
N ARG A 222 -3.89 -15.91 26.39
CA ARG A 222 -5.22 -16.53 26.44
C ARG A 222 -6.32 -15.50 26.15
N ARG A 223 -6.21 -14.31 26.73
CA ARG A 223 -7.13 -13.21 26.46
C ARG A 223 -7.03 -12.75 25.00
N ALA A 224 -5.83 -12.53 24.49
CA ALA A 224 -5.61 -12.11 23.11
C ALA A 224 -6.26 -13.06 22.10
N TYR A 225 -6.13 -14.39 22.30
CA TYR A 225 -6.84 -15.38 21.47
C TYR A 225 -8.36 -15.27 21.58
N ALA A 226 -8.91 -15.08 22.78
CA ALA A 226 -10.35 -14.94 22.97
C ALA A 226 -10.90 -13.67 22.28
N ASP A 227 -10.21 -12.53 22.45
CA ASP A 227 -10.58 -11.27 21.81
C ASP A 227 -10.49 -11.38 20.27
N PHE A 228 -9.46 -12.04 19.74
CA PHE A 228 -9.29 -12.26 18.29
C PHE A 228 -10.39 -13.15 17.70
N GLU A 229 -10.74 -14.28 18.34
CA GLU A 229 -11.81 -15.15 17.84
C GLU A 229 -13.17 -14.43 17.85
N VAL A 230 -13.47 -13.63 18.87
CA VAL A 230 -14.67 -12.78 18.89
C VAL A 230 -14.67 -11.80 17.71
N GLN A 231 -13.55 -11.12 17.45
CA GLN A 231 -13.45 -10.18 16.33
C GLN A 231 -13.61 -10.88 14.98
N LYS A 232 -13.00 -12.06 14.81
CA LYS A 232 -13.12 -12.88 13.61
C LYS A 232 -14.55 -13.35 13.36
N ASP A 233 -15.28 -13.75 14.41
CA ASP A 233 -16.69 -14.12 14.32
C ASP A 233 -17.58 -12.93 13.95
N MET A 234 -17.28 -11.74 14.48
CA MET A 234 -17.97 -10.49 14.11
C MET A 234 -17.72 -10.11 12.65
N ASP A 235 -16.47 -10.24 12.17
CA ASP A 235 -16.12 -9.95 10.78
C ASP A 235 -16.75 -10.95 9.80
N ALA A 236 -16.88 -12.21 10.19
CA ALA A 236 -17.52 -13.26 9.39
C ALA A 236 -19.05 -13.13 9.34
N ASN A 237 -19.67 -12.56 10.37
CA ASN A 237 -21.13 -12.43 10.49
C ASN A 237 -21.59 -10.97 10.68
N PRO A 238 -21.36 -10.09 9.69
CA PRO A 238 -21.75 -8.67 9.81
C PRO A 238 -23.27 -8.45 9.90
N ILE A 239 -24.06 -9.50 9.61
CA ILE A 239 -25.53 -9.46 9.44
C ILE A 239 -26.28 -9.28 10.77
N ARG A 240 -25.67 -9.52 11.93
CA ARG A 240 -26.39 -9.33 13.22
C ARG A 240 -26.58 -7.87 13.65
N TYR A 241 -26.02 -6.88 12.94
CA TYR A 241 -26.10 -5.45 13.34
C TYR A 241 -26.33 -4.43 12.21
N ARG A 242 -26.72 -4.85 11.00
CA ARG A 242 -27.07 -3.90 9.94
C ARG A 242 -28.13 -4.47 9.00
N GLU A 243 -29.32 -3.88 9.01
CA GLU A 243 -30.20 -3.82 7.83
C GLU A 243 -29.45 -3.00 6.76
N ALA A 244 -28.52 -3.64 6.06
CA ALA A 244 -27.82 -3.02 4.94
C ALA A 244 -28.62 -3.34 3.68
N THR A 245 -29.46 -2.40 3.26
CA THR A 245 -29.97 -2.30 1.89
C THR A 245 -28.84 -2.61 0.92
N GLU A 246 -29.09 -3.46 -0.09
CA GLU A 246 -28.10 -3.79 -1.11
C GLU A 246 -27.45 -2.50 -1.63
N PRO A 247 -26.10 -2.44 -1.71
CA PRO A 247 -25.43 -1.22 -2.13
C PRO A 247 -25.81 -0.91 -3.58
N GLU A 248 -26.46 0.24 -3.77
CA GLU A 248 -26.75 0.81 -5.08
C GLU A 248 -25.48 0.78 -5.96
N VAL A 249 -25.53 0.04 -7.07
CA VAL A 249 -24.39 -0.13 -7.97
C VAL A 249 -24.21 1.16 -8.78
N ARG A 250 -23.50 2.12 -8.18
CA ARG A 250 -23.16 3.39 -8.83
C ARG A 250 -22.10 3.17 -9.92
N PRO A 251 -22.12 3.94 -11.03
CA PRO A 251 -21.06 3.89 -12.04
C PRO A 251 -19.66 4.12 -11.43
N ILE A 252 -18.63 3.42 -11.93
CA ILE A 252 -17.27 3.48 -11.37
C ILE A 252 -16.76 4.92 -11.32
N ASP A 253 -16.96 5.69 -12.39
CA ASP A 253 -16.48 7.07 -12.47
C ASP A 253 -17.15 7.99 -11.43
N THR A 254 -18.42 7.76 -11.09
CA THR A 254 -19.13 8.48 -10.00
C THR A 254 -18.56 8.12 -8.62
N VAL A 255 -18.14 6.86 -8.43
CA VAL A 255 -17.43 6.45 -7.21
C VAL A 255 -16.07 7.16 -7.12
N ILE A 256 -15.31 7.22 -8.23
CA ILE A 256 -14.03 7.92 -8.30
C ILE A 256 -14.19 9.42 -8.03
N GLU A 257 -15.19 10.08 -8.58
CA GLU A 257 -15.48 11.50 -8.25
C GLU A 257 -15.80 11.70 -6.75
N THR A 258 -16.45 10.73 -6.12
CA THR A 258 -16.72 10.78 -4.68
C THR A 258 -15.44 10.63 -3.86
N ILE A 259 -14.53 9.76 -4.29
CA ILE A 259 -13.18 9.59 -3.72
C ILE A 259 -12.38 10.90 -3.85
N GLU A 260 -12.39 11.52 -5.02
CA GLU A 260 -11.68 12.79 -5.29
C GLU A 260 -12.25 13.96 -4.48
N ARG A 261 -13.58 14.06 -4.37
CA ARG A 261 -14.22 15.08 -3.51
C ARG A 261 -13.82 14.91 -2.05
N TYR A 262 -13.77 13.67 -1.57
CA TYR A 262 -13.33 13.39 -0.21
C TYR A 262 -11.86 13.75 -0.01
N SER A 263 -10.95 13.31 -0.89
CA SER A 263 -9.51 13.62 -0.78
C SER A 263 -9.23 15.11 -0.84
N ALA A 264 -9.94 15.85 -1.71
CA ALA A 264 -9.84 17.31 -1.78
C ALA A 264 -10.36 17.99 -0.51
N SER A 265 -11.45 17.48 0.08
CA SER A 265 -11.95 17.98 1.37
C SER A 265 -10.93 17.73 2.49
N ILE A 266 -10.33 16.53 2.53
CA ILE A 266 -9.27 16.20 3.49
C ILE A 266 -8.11 17.19 3.37
N ALA A 267 -7.61 17.39 2.15
CA ALA A 267 -6.48 18.28 1.90
C ALA A 267 -6.75 19.73 2.33
N ARG A 268 -8.00 20.21 2.18
CA ARG A 268 -8.40 21.56 2.60
C ARG A 268 -8.55 21.72 4.12
N ARG A 269 -9.05 20.69 4.81
CA ARG A 269 -9.33 20.75 6.25
C ARG A 269 -8.12 20.37 7.11
N GLY A 270 -7.18 19.63 6.54
CA GLY A 270 -5.89 19.29 7.15
C GLY A 270 -5.95 18.14 8.15
N PRO A 271 -4.80 17.76 8.74
CA PRO A 271 -4.62 16.52 9.52
C PRO A 271 -5.43 16.41 10.82
N ASN A 272 -6.07 17.48 11.30
CA ASN A 272 -6.64 17.55 12.65
C ASN A 272 -8.18 17.54 12.68
N ASP A 273 -8.86 17.54 11.53
CA ASP A 273 -10.32 17.48 11.52
C ASP A 273 -10.80 16.09 11.99
N ALA A 274 -11.46 16.05 13.15
CA ALA A 274 -11.96 14.82 13.77
C ALA A 274 -13.01 14.10 12.90
N GLY A 275 -13.73 14.83 12.04
CA GLY A 275 -14.67 14.25 11.06
C GLY A 275 -13.98 13.42 9.96
N LEU A 276 -12.65 13.54 9.81
CA LEU A 276 -11.86 12.79 8.82
C LEU A 276 -11.67 11.32 9.22
N LEU A 277 -11.62 11.02 10.51
CA LEU A 277 -11.41 9.65 10.98
C LEU A 277 -12.69 8.82 10.90
N THR A 278 -13.86 9.43 11.10
CA THR A 278 -15.17 8.78 11.00
C THR A 278 -15.58 8.53 9.54
N GLY A 279 -15.20 9.41 8.60
CA GLY A 279 -15.42 9.23 7.16
C GLY A 279 -14.48 8.25 6.46
N SER A 280 -13.34 7.93 7.09
CA SER A 280 -12.27 7.10 6.51
C SER A 280 -12.74 5.71 6.07
N GLY A 281 -13.69 5.10 6.79
CA GLY A 281 -14.22 3.78 6.44
C GLY A 281 -15.01 3.77 5.13
N SER A 282 -15.80 4.81 4.86
CA SER A 282 -16.54 4.93 3.58
C SER A 282 -15.59 5.21 2.42
N PHE A 283 -14.60 6.09 2.63
CA PHE A 283 -13.55 6.35 1.64
C PHE A 283 -12.76 5.08 1.32
N ALA A 284 -12.28 4.37 2.35
CA ALA A 284 -11.57 3.11 2.21
C ALA A 284 -12.40 2.06 1.47
N LYS A 285 -13.70 1.95 1.75
CA LYS A 285 -14.59 1.04 1.01
C LYS A 285 -14.68 1.45 -0.46
N ASN A 286 -14.95 2.72 -0.75
CA ASN A 286 -15.12 3.22 -2.12
C ASN A 286 -13.84 3.07 -2.95
N ILE A 287 -12.67 3.35 -2.38
CA ILE A 287 -11.40 3.27 -3.11
C ILE A 287 -11.02 1.82 -3.44
N ASN A 288 -11.27 0.90 -2.51
CA ASN A 288 -11.07 -0.53 -2.74
C ASN A 288 -12.07 -1.09 -3.76
N ASP A 289 -13.34 -0.68 -3.69
CA ASP A 289 -14.38 -1.05 -4.66
C ASP A 289 -14.05 -0.53 -6.06
N ALA A 290 -13.71 0.76 -6.19
CA ALA A 290 -13.35 1.38 -7.45
C ALA A 290 -12.14 0.69 -8.08
N TYR A 291 -11.12 0.35 -7.29
CA TYR A 291 -9.97 -0.43 -7.74
C TYR A 291 -10.37 -1.82 -8.25
N ALA A 292 -11.09 -2.59 -7.43
CA ALA A 292 -11.50 -3.96 -7.79
C ALA A 292 -12.37 -3.99 -9.06
N ARG A 293 -13.30 -3.05 -9.19
CA ARG A 293 -14.18 -2.93 -10.36
C ARG A 293 -13.42 -2.48 -11.60
N THR A 294 -12.51 -1.51 -11.47
CA THR A 294 -11.65 -1.06 -12.57
C THR A 294 -10.78 -2.21 -13.09
N ARG A 295 -10.24 -3.05 -12.20
CA ARG A 295 -9.48 -4.24 -12.57
C ARG A 295 -10.36 -5.29 -13.26
N THR A 296 -11.53 -5.58 -12.70
CA THR A 296 -12.46 -6.56 -13.25
C THR A 296 -12.90 -6.20 -14.68
N GLU A 297 -13.14 -4.91 -14.95
CA GLU A 297 -13.49 -4.41 -16.29
C GLU A 297 -12.34 -4.60 -17.29
N LEU A 298 -11.10 -4.37 -16.86
CA LEU A 298 -9.91 -4.63 -17.69
C LEU A 298 -9.77 -6.13 -17.99
N ASP A 299 -9.89 -6.99 -16.98
CA ASP A 299 -9.75 -8.45 -17.11
C ASP A 299 -10.83 -9.04 -18.04
N ALA A 300 -12.08 -8.56 -17.93
CA ALA A 300 -13.18 -8.95 -18.81
C ALA A 300 -12.90 -8.54 -20.27
N SER A 301 -12.44 -7.30 -20.48
CA SER A 301 -12.11 -6.78 -21.82
C SER A 301 -10.96 -7.52 -22.50
N SER A 302 -10.04 -8.13 -21.73
CA SER A 302 -8.95 -8.95 -22.25
C SER A 302 -9.44 -10.32 -22.74
N ARG A 303 -10.44 -10.91 -22.07
CA ARG A 303 -10.99 -12.24 -22.40
C ARG A 303 -11.84 -12.23 -23.67
N ASP A 304 -12.63 -11.17 -23.89
CA ASP A 304 -13.50 -11.04 -25.06
C ASP A 304 -12.74 -10.89 -26.39
N ARG A 305 -11.43 -10.59 -26.35
CA ARG A 305 -10.58 -10.49 -27.55
C ARG A 305 -10.02 -11.82 -28.06
N ASN A 306 -10.22 -12.93 -27.34
CA ASN A 306 -9.65 -14.24 -27.67
C ASN A 306 -10.53 -15.28 -28.42
N PRO A 307 -11.80 -15.06 -28.86
CA PRO A 307 -12.55 -16.15 -29.51
C PRO A 307 -12.55 -16.21 -31.05
N SER A 308 -11.85 -15.34 -31.80
CA SER A 308 -12.11 -15.22 -33.26
C SER A 308 -11.00 -15.69 -34.22
N GLY A 309 -9.95 -16.38 -33.75
CA GLY A 309 -8.75 -16.63 -34.56
C GLY A 309 -8.49 -18.05 -35.08
N LEU A 310 -9.21 -19.07 -34.60
CA LEU A 310 -8.87 -20.50 -34.88
C LEU A 310 -10.05 -21.29 -35.47
N SER A 311 -10.72 -20.71 -36.45
CA SER A 311 -11.58 -21.47 -37.36
C SER A 311 -11.27 -21.06 -38.79
N ARG A 312 -10.22 -21.66 -39.34
CA ARG A 312 -10.04 -21.91 -40.76
C ARG A 312 -9.52 -23.33 -40.93
#